data_AF-A0A813X8I5-F1
#
_entry.id   AF-A0A813X8I5-F1
#
_cell.length_a   1.000
_cell.length_b   1.000
_cell.length_c   1.000
_cell.angle_alpha   90.00
_cell.angle_beta   90.00
_cell.angle_gamma   90.00
#
_symmetry.space_group_name_H-M   'P 1'
#
loop_
_entity.id
_entity.type
_entity.pdbx_description
1 polymer ?
#
loop_
_entity_poly.entity_id
_entity_poly.type
_entity_poly.pdbx_seq_one_letter_code
_entity_poly.pdbx_strand_id
1 'polypeptide(L)'
;MTSLLNNNDENEVPFDDGEYEYAGDDDDVDDINNAQVEMFDDDDDNDEDSDDEEQIVQNNSAEENKSRASYTDEMNLIDYVIEEEKEIGGAKGEDSTSTSRSTTYSSLIGNDEENDEKLLSKQIITNKKEKISTKEEGQIIRARAFLNRLDNKIQEKDDIVKQIRESVYLTKDKIAKLEQNKNRLEKDIDQAQDQQNITIINRLNNEINRLVREIALEQEILIEFQSKLDAAEMDRTKAIIERAHYNSDENVLKEKESRLVEQKRTLAQLRQRQEDWKVAQMKRAHLSALHTQKQALEQQAAAQRSAIDEARRSKKLAHKYLQQTFEKVRTEKRNEEEASRAETERKIKSLLNLRNAIERNKDTLTIQTAQKRAQERDLRDAQKREQQSIDNEGQNGLFYMLRKQKNEKLEQMQKRFAEQQDLNRLVIVDKILKEENEKERKRRLYPELYKTTTITTNKSLNIPPSTIKQQQQQQQQEILQIDQ
;
A
#
# COMPACT_ATOMS: atom_id res chain seq x y z
N MET A 1 -33.25 -6.85 -1.17
CA MET A 1 -33.91 -7.05 0.14
C MET A 1 -32.86 -7.53 1.12
N THR A 2 -32.63 -6.72 2.18
CA THR A 2 -32.12 -7.07 3.53
C THR A 2 -30.87 -7.95 3.66
N SER A 3 -29.82 -7.67 4.43
CA SER A 3 -29.46 -6.63 5.42
C SER A 3 -28.17 -7.12 6.11
N LEU A 4 -27.39 -6.23 6.76
CA LEU A 4 -26.39 -6.52 7.82
C LEU A 4 -25.04 -7.08 7.28
N LEU A 5 -23.83 -6.59 7.61
CA LEU A 5 -23.30 -5.90 8.79
C LEU A 5 -22.27 -4.82 8.41
N ASN A 6 -22.39 -3.71 9.11
CA ASN A 6 -21.50 -2.56 9.18
C ASN A 6 -20.65 -2.76 10.45
N ASN A 7 -19.32 -2.78 10.36
CA ASN A 7 -18.44 -2.68 11.52
C ASN A 7 -17.39 -1.60 11.24
N ASN A 8 -17.63 -0.46 11.88
CA ASN A 8 -16.65 0.56 12.19
C ASN A 8 -15.59 -0.06 13.11
N ASP A 9 -14.31 0.13 12.82
CA ASP A 9 -13.27 0.14 13.84
C ASP A 9 -12.63 1.53 13.82
N GLU A 10 -13.03 2.29 14.83
CA GLU A 10 -12.43 3.52 15.31
C GLU A 10 -11.06 3.17 15.90
N ASN A 11 -10.00 3.78 15.38
CA ASN A 11 -8.76 3.92 16.13
C ASN A 11 -8.50 5.41 16.29
N GLU A 12 -8.89 5.87 17.47
CA GLU A 12 -8.59 7.16 18.07
C GLU A 12 -7.07 7.39 18.06
N VAL A 13 -6.65 8.49 17.44
CA VAL A 13 -5.33 9.08 17.66
C VAL A 13 -5.51 10.05 18.83
N PRO A 14 -4.72 9.94 19.92
CA PRO A 14 -4.76 10.95 20.97
C PRO A 14 -4.22 12.26 20.38
N PHE A 15 -5.07 13.28 20.33
CA PHE A 15 -4.62 14.66 20.30
C PHE A 15 -3.85 14.88 21.61
N ASP A 16 -2.57 15.21 21.49
CA ASP A 16 -1.71 15.62 22.60
C ASP A 16 -1.71 17.15 22.60
N ASP A 17 -2.63 17.71 23.37
CA ASP A 17 -2.76 19.12 23.71
C ASP A 17 -1.60 19.53 24.62
N GLY A 18 -0.41 19.62 24.01
CA GLY A 18 0.77 20.23 24.60
C GLY A 18 0.57 21.74 24.74
N GLU A 19 0.26 22.14 25.97
CA GLU A 19 0.23 23.50 26.49
C GLU A 19 1.38 24.37 25.97
N TYR A 20 1.03 25.48 25.33
CA TYR A 20 1.95 26.58 25.08
C TYR A 20 2.13 27.36 26.39
N GLU A 21 3.21 27.07 27.13
CA GLU A 21 3.73 27.99 28.13
C GLU A 21 4.33 29.21 27.42
N TYR A 22 3.50 30.25 27.31
CA TYR A 22 3.91 31.62 27.00
C TYR A 22 4.62 32.19 28.24
N ALA A 23 5.95 32.03 28.30
CA ALA A 23 6.77 32.82 29.19
C ALA A 23 6.86 34.24 28.62
N GLY A 24 5.94 35.10 29.07
CA GLY A 24 6.17 36.53 29.11
C GLY A 24 7.23 36.79 30.16
N ASP A 25 8.42 37.19 29.72
CA ASP A 25 9.34 37.94 30.56
C ASP A 25 9.17 39.41 30.19
N ASP A 26 8.54 40.07 31.15
CA ASP A 26 8.36 41.50 31.30
C ASP A 26 9.71 42.23 31.40
N ASP A 27 9.65 43.49 30.97
CA ASP A 27 10.33 44.66 31.55
C ASP A 27 11.85 44.63 31.75
N ASP A 28 12.56 45.29 30.82
CA ASP A 28 13.77 46.06 31.10
C ASP A 28 13.90 47.19 30.06
N VAL A 29 13.08 48.23 30.21
CA VAL A 29 13.30 49.56 29.60
C VAL A 29 13.25 50.60 30.70
N ASP A 30 14.39 50.82 31.36
CA ASP A 30 14.69 52.06 32.06
C ASP A 30 16.20 52.21 32.16
N ASP A 31 16.78 53.04 31.30
CA ASP A 31 17.75 54.06 31.70
C ASP A 31 18.22 54.88 30.49
N ILE A 32 18.56 56.14 30.75
CA ILE A 32 19.16 57.15 29.86
C ILE A 32 18.17 58.19 29.31
N ASN A 33 17.77 59.17 30.13
CA ASN A 33 18.29 60.55 30.03
C ASN A 33 17.46 61.53 30.88
N ASN A 34 18.00 61.90 32.04
CA ASN A 34 17.62 63.11 32.75
C ASN A 34 18.87 63.97 32.95
N ALA A 35 19.08 64.93 32.05
CA ALA A 35 19.99 66.06 32.27
C ALA A 35 19.61 67.21 31.34
N GLN A 36 18.98 68.23 31.94
CA GLN A 36 19.08 69.66 31.63
C GLN A 36 18.95 70.08 30.16
N VAL A 37 17.72 70.42 29.76
CA VAL A 37 17.49 71.45 28.73
C VAL A 37 17.11 72.72 29.47
N GLU A 38 18.04 73.66 29.49
CA GLU A 38 17.79 75.03 29.92
C GLU A 38 16.86 75.73 28.92
N MET A 39 15.98 76.53 29.51
CA MET A 39 15.02 77.40 28.85
C MET A 39 15.75 78.49 28.05
N PHE A 40 15.33 78.68 26.81
CA PHE A 40 15.42 79.97 26.13
C PHE A 40 14.04 80.26 25.56
N ASP A 41 13.31 81.08 26.30
CA ASP A 41 12.23 81.91 25.80
C ASP A 41 12.82 83.14 25.07
N ASP A 42 11.93 83.82 24.33
CA ASP A 42 12.04 85.16 23.78
C ASP A 42 12.80 85.27 22.44
N ASP A 43 12.34 85.94 21.38
CA ASP A 43 11.07 86.53 20.94
C ASP A 43 11.43 87.23 19.60
N ASP A 44 10.40 87.69 18.88
CA ASP A 44 10.42 88.73 17.84
C ASP A 44 10.71 88.34 16.37
N ASP A 45 9.61 88.05 15.67
CA ASP A 45 8.97 88.97 14.71
C ASP A 45 9.87 89.82 13.79
N ASN A 46 9.77 89.58 12.47
CA ASN A 46 9.26 90.55 11.49
C ASN A 46 9.32 89.98 10.06
N ASP A 47 8.14 89.59 9.58
CA ASP A 47 7.42 90.14 8.42
C ASP A 47 8.15 90.81 7.24
N GLU A 48 7.51 90.61 6.07
CA GLU A 48 7.46 91.50 4.89
C GLU A 48 8.71 91.56 4.00
N ASP A 49 8.66 91.60 2.67
CA ASP A 49 7.62 91.44 1.65
C ASP A 49 8.36 91.51 0.29
N SER A 50 7.62 91.24 -0.79
CA SER A 50 7.82 91.75 -2.16
C SER A 50 8.88 91.13 -3.09
N ASP A 51 8.36 90.40 -4.08
CA ASP A 51 8.36 90.71 -5.51
C ASP A 51 9.66 91.20 -6.19
N ASP A 52 10.17 90.45 -7.16
CA ASP A 52 10.06 90.81 -8.59
C ASP A 52 10.84 89.85 -9.52
N GLU A 53 10.07 89.28 -10.43
CA GLU A 53 10.27 89.12 -11.87
C GLU A 53 11.66 88.99 -12.56
N GLU A 54 11.68 87.98 -13.45
CA GLU A 54 12.23 87.97 -14.81
C GLU A 54 13.63 87.36 -15.15
N GLN A 55 13.51 86.26 -15.91
CA GLN A 55 14.13 85.99 -17.23
C GLN A 55 15.50 85.26 -17.35
N ILE A 56 15.39 84.10 -18.04
CA ILE A 56 16.14 83.69 -19.25
C ILE A 56 17.29 82.64 -19.13
N VAL A 57 17.00 81.50 -19.79
CA VAL A 57 17.84 80.63 -20.65
C VAL A 57 18.53 79.37 -20.08
N GLN A 58 17.94 78.24 -20.51
CA GLN A 58 18.52 77.00 -21.05
C GLN A 58 19.95 76.62 -20.66
N ASN A 59 20.12 75.41 -20.12
CA ASN A 59 20.74 74.30 -20.86
C ASN A 59 20.71 72.98 -20.08
N ASN A 60 20.19 71.96 -20.77
CA ASN A 60 20.62 70.56 -20.84
C ASN A 60 20.77 69.67 -19.59
N SER A 61 20.15 68.51 -19.78
CA SER A 61 20.65 67.15 -19.53
C SER A 61 20.40 66.50 -18.17
N ALA A 62 19.66 65.40 -18.30
CA ALA A 62 19.90 64.10 -17.70
C ALA A 62 19.55 63.88 -16.21
N GLU A 63 18.64 62.92 -16.04
CA GLU A 63 18.68 61.87 -15.00
C GLU A 63 18.25 62.22 -13.57
N GLU A 64 16.94 62.15 -13.33
CA GLU A 64 16.38 61.59 -12.08
C GLU A 64 15.27 60.60 -12.45
N ASN A 65 15.52 59.30 -12.30
CA ASN A 65 15.32 58.47 -11.10
C ASN A 65 13.89 57.95 -10.91
N LYS A 66 13.79 56.61 -11.01
CA LYS A 66 13.00 55.68 -10.20
C LYS A 66 11.48 55.85 -10.19
N SER A 67 10.78 54.80 -10.63
CA SER A 67 10.11 53.85 -9.71
C SER A 67 9.12 52.96 -10.47
N ARG A 68 9.51 51.74 -10.88
CA ARG A 68 8.57 50.62 -11.08
C ARG A 68 9.27 49.27 -11.27
N ALA A 69 9.94 48.76 -10.23
CA ALA A 69 10.30 47.34 -10.18
C ALA A 69 9.19 46.61 -9.41
N SER A 70 8.20 46.07 -10.14
CA SER A 70 7.21 45.16 -9.57
C SER A 70 7.64 43.71 -9.82
N TYR A 71 7.90 43.01 -8.73
CA TYR A 71 7.47 41.64 -8.45
C TYR A 71 7.20 40.73 -9.67
N THR A 72 8.18 39.93 -10.06
CA THR A 72 8.04 38.54 -10.55
C THR A 72 9.44 37.94 -10.73
N ASP A 73 9.98 37.28 -9.71
CA ASP A 73 11.20 36.46 -9.89
C ASP A 73 11.18 35.16 -9.05
N GLU A 74 9.98 34.67 -8.75
CA GLU A 74 9.76 33.39 -8.08
C GLU A 74 8.87 32.50 -8.96
N MET A 75 9.36 32.06 -10.12
CA MET A 75 8.69 31.00 -10.91
C MET A 75 9.55 30.36 -12.01
N ASN A 76 10.86 30.17 -11.78
CA ASN A 76 11.73 29.42 -12.70
C ASN A 76 12.64 28.41 -11.97
N LEU A 77 12.02 27.44 -11.29
CA LEU A 77 12.74 26.29 -10.72
C LEU A 77 12.06 24.94 -11.04
N ILE A 78 11.46 24.82 -12.23
CA ILE A 78 11.02 23.53 -12.78
C ILE A 78 11.28 23.56 -14.30
N ASP A 79 12.52 23.31 -14.70
CA ASP A 79 12.83 22.73 -16.01
C ASP A 79 14.27 22.24 -16.00
N TYR A 80 14.49 21.06 -15.43
CA TYR A 80 15.74 20.30 -15.62
C TYR A 80 15.54 18.80 -15.40
N VAL A 81 14.50 18.21 -16.01
CA VAL A 81 14.51 16.80 -16.38
C VAL A 81 13.57 16.62 -17.57
N ILE A 82 14.14 16.31 -18.75
CA ILE A 82 13.69 15.39 -19.81
C ILE A 82 14.42 15.82 -21.09
N GLU A 83 15.54 15.17 -21.39
CA GLU A 83 15.85 14.83 -22.79
C GLU A 83 16.30 13.37 -22.81
N GLU A 84 15.33 12.53 -23.15
CA GLU A 84 15.49 11.15 -23.59
C GLU A 84 16.23 11.11 -24.93
N GLU A 85 17.20 10.21 -24.97
CA GLU A 85 17.56 9.31 -26.06
C GLU A 85 16.75 9.44 -27.38
N LYS A 86 17.48 9.69 -28.47
CA LYS A 86 17.38 8.95 -29.75
C LYS A 86 18.46 9.41 -30.72
N GLU A 87 19.49 8.59 -30.93
CA GLU A 87 19.92 8.34 -32.30
C GLU A 87 20.57 6.97 -32.47
N ILE A 88 20.07 6.29 -33.51
CA ILE A 88 20.35 4.93 -33.94
C ILE A 88 21.48 4.99 -34.97
N GLY A 89 22.53 4.17 -34.84
CA GLY A 89 23.61 4.19 -35.85
C GLY A 89 24.76 3.20 -35.70
N GLY A 90 24.44 1.90 -35.58
CA GLY A 90 25.25 0.69 -35.80
C GLY A 90 26.78 0.71 -35.94
N ALA A 91 27.44 -0.20 -35.22
CA ALA A 91 28.57 -0.99 -35.73
C ALA A 91 28.72 -2.31 -34.94
N LYS A 92 29.11 -3.36 -35.66
CA LYS A 92 29.20 -4.78 -35.28
C LYS A 92 30.42 -5.12 -34.42
N GLY A 93 30.35 -6.27 -33.75
CA GLY A 93 31.50 -7.08 -33.29
C GLY A 93 31.53 -7.18 -31.77
N GLU A 94 31.14 -8.28 -31.12
CA GLU A 94 31.77 -9.61 -31.04
C GLU A 94 31.93 -9.91 -29.53
N ASP A 95 31.50 -11.12 -29.15
CA ASP A 95 31.79 -11.91 -27.95
C ASP A 95 32.45 -11.26 -26.73
N SER A 96 31.78 -11.35 -25.57
CA SER A 96 32.40 -11.81 -24.30
C SER A 96 31.39 -11.99 -23.16
N THR A 97 31.19 -13.26 -22.81
CA THR A 97 31.11 -13.80 -21.45
C THR A 97 30.34 -13.04 -20.36
N SER A 98 29.21 -13.66 -19.99
CA SER A 98 28.54 -13.55 -18.70
C SER A 98 29.53 -13.60 -17.52
N THR A 99 29.66 -12.50 -16.78
CA THR A 99 30.15 -12.52 -15.40
C THR A 99 29.19 -11.74 -14.53
N SER A 100 28.38 -12.49 -13.78
CA SER A 100 27.57 -11.99 -12.68
C SER A 100 28.47 -11.35 -11.63
N ARG A 101 28.64 -10.03 -11.69
CA ARG A 101 29.21 -9.24 -10.60
C ARG A 101 28.07 -8.74 -9.72
N SER A 102 27.71 -9.57 -8.75
CA SER A 102 27.10 -9.13 -7.49
C SER A 102 28.09 -8.17 -6.84
N THR A 103 27.92 -6.88 -7.14
CA THR A 103 28.65 -5.80 -6.50
C THR A 103 27.86 -5.43 -5.26
N THR A 104 28.34 -5.92 -4.13
CA THR A 104 27.93 -5.48 -2.81
C THR A 104 28.15 -3.97 -2.71
N TYR A 105 27.07 -3.20 -2.92
CA TYR A 105 26.99 -1.75 -2.73
C TYR A 105 27.15 -1.32 -1.26
N SER A 106 27.71 -2.20 -0.42
CA SER A 106 27.85 -2.03 1.02
C SER A 106 29.30 -1.79 1.47
N SER A 107 30.28 -1.78 0.55
CA SER A 107 31.71 -1.66 0.90
C SER A 107 32.33 -0.29 0.60
N LEU A 108 31.54 0.70 0.18
CA LEU A 108 31.98 2.09 -0.06
C LEU A 108 31.51 3.06 1.03
N ILE A 109 31.05 2.54 2.16
CA ILE A 109 30.57 3.34 3.28
C ILE A 109 31.40 3.00 4.52
N GLY A 110 32.23 3.96 4.92
CA GLY A 110 32.69 4.07 6.30
C GLY A 110 34.17 3.75 6.48
N ASN A 111 34.96 4.80 6.65
CA ASN A 111 35.88 4.96 7.79
C ASN A 111 36.50 6.38 7.87
N ASP A 112 36.41 7.20 6.81
CA ASP A 112 37.02 8.54 6.81
C ASP A 112 36.14 9.64 7.43
N GLU A 113 34.82 9.44 7.53
CA GLU A 113 33.85 10.50 7.87
C GLU A 113 33.71 10.80 9.38
N GLU A 114 33.95 9.84 10.29
CA GLU A 114 33.98 10.10 11.75
C GLU A 114 35.15 11.01 12.16
N ASN A 115 36.20 11.05 11.33
CA ASN A 115 37.33 11.95 11.55
C ASN A 115 36.96 13.41 11.24
N ASP A 116 36.08 13.65 10.27
CA ASP A 116 35.69 15.00 9.83
C ASP A 116 34.83 15.73 10.86
N GLU A 117 33.92 15.02 11.54
CA GLU A 117 33.11 15.59 12.63
C GLU A 117 33.96 15.95 13.87
N LYS A 118 34.94 15.09 14.20
CA LYS A 118 35.94 15.36 15.26
C LYS A 118 36.89 16.49 14.88
N LEU A 119 37.20 16.68 13.60
CA LEU A 119 38.01 17.79 13.11
C LEU A 119 37.25 19.11 13.19
N LEU A 120 36.01 19.15 12.70
CA LEU A 120 35.15 20.33 12.74
C LEU A 120 34.92 20.79 14.18
N SER A 121 34.61 19.87 15.09
CA SER A 121 34.40 20.18 16.51
C SER A 121 35.66 20.72 17.20
N LYS A 122 36.85 20.15 16.94
CA LYS A 122 38.12 20.70 17.44
C LYS A 122 38.40 22.10 16.89
N GLN A 123 38.10 22.35 15.62
CA GLN A 123 38.33 23.63 14.96
C GLN A 123 37.40 24.74 15.49
N ILE A 124 36.18 24.42 15.92
CA ILE A 124 35.29 25.36 16.61
C ILE A 124 35.88 25.77 17.97
N ILE A 125 36.43 24.80 18.73
CA ILE A 125 36.96 25.05 20.08
C ILE A 125 38.21 25.93 20.03
N THR A 126 39.07 25.74 19.03
CA THR A 126 40.25 26.61 18.83
C THR A 126 39.83 28.01 18.41
N ASN A 127 38.88 28.13 17.47
CA ASN A 127 38.41 29.45 16.99
C ASN A 127 37.64 30.24 18.06
N LYS A 128 37.01 29.58 19.04
CA LYS A 128 36.38 30.25 20.18
C LYS A 128 37.40 30.92 21.12
N LYS A 129 38.64 30.43 21.19
CA LYS A 129 39.69 30.98 22.07
C LYS A 129 40.40 32.20 21.47
N GLU A 130 40.39 32.34 20.14
CA GLU A 130 41.03 33.45 19.43
C GLU A 130 40.05 34.57 19.06
N LYS A 131 38.77 34.42 19.39
CA LYS A 131 37.71 35.36 19.01
C LYS A 131 37.95 36.73 19.66
N ILE A 132 38.03 37.78 18.83
CA ILE A 132 38.05 39.17 19.27
C ILE A 132 36.84 39.42 20.17
N SER A 133 37.06 40.08 21.31
CA SER A 133 36.00 40.34 22.27
C SER A 133 34.94 41.26 21.67
N THR A 134 33.66 41.07 22.00
CA THR A 134 32.58 41.96 21.55
C THR A 134 32.83 43.42 21.94
N LYS A 135 33.50 43.63 23.08
CA LYS A 135 33.96 44.95 23.52
C LYS A 135 35.04 45.53 22.60
N GLU A 136 35.97 44.71 22.12
CA GLU A 136 37.02 45.10 21.18
C GLU A 136 36.44 45.39 19.79
N GLU A 137 35.49 44.59 19.32
CA GLU A 137 34.73 44.86 18.09
C GLU A 137 34.03 46.22 18.16
N GLY A 138 33.33 46.50 19.26
CA GLY A 138 32.71 47.81 19.47
C GLY A 138 33.71 48.96 19.62
N GLN A 139 34.94 48.71 20.08
CA GLN A 139 36.00 49.71 20.10
C GLN A 139 36.54 49.99 18.68
N ILE A 140 36.71 48.95 17.86
CA ILE A 140 37.15 49.09 16.47
C ILE A 140 36.14 49.93 15.67
N ILE A 141 34.84 49.63 15.79
CA ILE A 141 33.78 50.38 15.11
C ILE A 141 33.77 51.85 15.55
N ARG A 142 33.87 52.12 16.85
CA ARG A 142 33.90 53.50 17.38
C ARG A 142 35.14 54.26 16.92
N ALA A 143 36.31 53.61 16.93
CA ALA A 143 37.54 54.21 16.43
C ALA A 143 37.43 54.55 14.94
N ARG A 144 36.86 53.64 14.12
CA ARG A 144 36.63 53.91 12.70
C ARG A 144 35.67 55.06 12.47
N ALA A 145 34.57 55.12 13.21
CA ALA A 145 33.62 56.22 13.14
C ALA A 145 34.27 57.57 13.50
N PHE A 146 35.15 57.59 14.49
CA PHE A 146 35.91 58.78 14.87
C PHE A 146 36.86 59.24 13.75
N LEU A 147 37.61 58.33 13.12
CA LEU A 147 38.48 58.68 11.99
C LEU A 147 37.67 59.24 10.81
N ASN A 148 36.53 58.62 10.50
CA ASN A 148 35.62 59.11 9.46
C ASN A 148 35.07 60.51 9.77
N ARG A 149 34.79 60.81 11.05
CA ARG A 149 34.39 62.16 11.47
C ARG A 149 35.48 63.19 11.20
N LEU A 150 36.75 62.84 11.41
CA LEU A 150 37.87 63.72 11.10
C LEU A 150 38.05 63.91 9.59
N ASP A 151 37.86 62.86 8.78
CA ASP A 151 37.85 62.98 7.32
C ASP A 151 36.73 63.90 6.83
N ASN A 152 35.51 63.76 7.37
CA ASN A 152 34.40 64.65 7.05
C ASN A 152 34.69 66.11 7.43
N LYS A 153 35.29 66.34 8.60
CA LYS A 153 35.71 67.68 9.03
C LYS A 153 36.74 68.30 8.09
N ILE A 154 37.68 67.50 7.55
CA ILE A 154 38.61 67.98 6.53
C ILE A 154 37.85 68.35 5.26
N GLN A 155 36.94 67.48 4.80
CA GLN A 155 36.15 67.74 3.60
C GLN A 155 35.32 69.02 3.71
N GLU A 156 34.63 69.23 4.83
CA GLU A 156 33.87 70.46 5.11
C GLU A 156 34.77 71.71 5.02
N LYS A 157 35.96 71.67 5.63
CA LYS A 157 36.91 72.79 5.57
C LYS A 157 37.50 72.98 4.16
N ASP A 158 37.73 71.90 3.41
CA ASP A 158 38.17 71.95 2.02
C ASP A 158 37.12 72.62 1.12
N ASP A 159 35.84 72.32 1.33
CA ASP A 159 34.75 72.89 0.55
C ASP A 159 34.56 74.38 0.84
N ILE A 160 34.67 74.80 2.11
CA ILE A 160 34.71 76.23 2.49
C ILE A 160 35.88 76.95 1.81
N VAL A 161 37.09 76.36 1.83
CA VAL A 161 38.26 76.95 1.18
C VAL A 161 38.04 77.08 -0.34
N LYS A 162 37.42 76.08 -0.99
CA LYS A 162 37.10 76.16 -2.43
C LYS A 162 36.13 77.31 -2.72
N GLN A 163 35.04 77.43 -1.94
CA GLN A 163 34.06 78.50 -2.10
C GLN A 163 34.70 79.89 -1.95
N ILE A 164 35.55 80.07 -0.94
CA ILE A 164 36.25 81.34 -0.74
C ILE A 164 37.24 81.61 -1.89
N ARG A 165 38.00 80.61 -2.34
CA ARG A 165 38.91 80.76 -3.50
C ARG A 165 38.16 81.16 -4.77
N GLU A 166 36.98 80.62 -4.99
CA GLU A 166 36.11 81.00 -6.10
C GLU A 166 35.63 82.46 -5.96
N SER A 167 35.17 82.88 -4.77
CA SER A 167 34.79 84.28 -4.52
C SER A 167 35.94 85.27 -4.75
N VAL A 168 37.16 84.90 -4.34
CA VAL A 168 38.39 85.68 -4.61
C VAL A 168 38.65 85.78 -6.12
N TYR A 169 38.49 84.69 -6.86
CA TYR A 169 38.67 84.67 -8.31
C TYR A 169 37.64 85.57 -9.02
N LEU A 170 36.36 85.46 -8.66
CA LEU A 170 35.29 86.27 -9.23
C LEU A 170 35.50 87.77 -8.96
N THR A 171 35.91 88.12 -7.74
CA THR A 171 36.21 89.51 -7.37
C THR A 171 37.40 90.05 -8.17
N LYS A 172 38.47 89.26 -8.33
CA LYS A 172 39.62 89.64 -9.18
C LYS A 172 39.25 89.83 -10.65
N ASP A 173 38.41 88.95 -11.20
CA ASP A 173 37.91 89.08 -12.57
C ASP A 173 37.04 90.34 -12.75
N LYS A 174 36.18 90.64 -11.76
CA LYS A 174 35.38 91.87 -11.75
C LYS A 174 36.25 93.12 -11.73
N ILE A 175 37.27 93.17 -10.88
CA ILE A 175 38.25 94.27 -10.85
C ILE A 175 38.92 94.42 -12.22
N ALA A 176 39.39 93.33 -12.83
CA ALA A 176 40.05 93.37 -14.13
C ALA A 176 39.13 93.92 -15.25
N LYS A 177 37.84 93.56 -15.24
CA LYS A 177 36.83 94.11 -16.18
C LYS A 177 36.58 95.60 -15.95
N LEU A 178 36.48 96.04 -14.69
CA LEU A 178 36.33 97.45 -14.34
C LEU A 178 37.56 98.27 -14.76
N GLU A 179 38.77 97.74 -14.55
CA GLU A 179 40.02 98.34 -15.01
C GLU A 179 40.08 98.43 -16.54
N GLN A 180 39.65 97.38 -17.25
CA GLN A 180 39.55 97.42 -18.71
C GLN A 180 38.58 98.50 -19.19
N ASN A 181 37.42 98.64 -18.55
CA ASN A 181 36.44 99.67 -18.88
C ASN A 181 36.98 101.08 -18.59
N LYS A 182 37.66 101.27 -17.45
CA LYS A 182 38.35 102.52 -17.13
C LYS A 182 39.35 102.88 -18.22
N ASN A 183 40.21 101.96 -18.62
CA ASN A 183 41.21 102.18 -19.67
C ASN A 183 40.58 102.47 -21.05
N ARG A 184 39.37 101.99 -21.33
CA ARG A 184 38.62 102.34 -22.55
C ARG A 184 38.09 103.78 -22.48
N LEU A 185 37.47 104.17 -21.37
CA LEU A 185 36.99 105.54 -21.18
C LEU A 185 38.14 106.55 -21.18
N GLU A 186 39.31 106.20 -20.66
CA GLU A 186 40.51 107.05 -20.75
C GLU A 186 40.91 107.29 -22.21
N LYS A 187 40.89 106.27 -23.07
CA LYS A 187 41.13 106.43 -24.52
C LYS A 187 40.06 107.28 -25.20
N ASP A 188 38.80 107.15 -24.78
CA ASP A 188 37.70 107.95 -25.33
C ASP A 188 37.82 109.42 -24.89
N ILE A 189 38.36 109.69 -23.70
CA ILE A 189 38.70 111.04 -23.25
C ILE A 189 39.81 111.62 -24.11
N ASP A 190 40.88 110.87 -24.37
CA ASP A 190 41.98 111.33 -25.25
C ASP A 190 41.44 111.71 -26.64
N GLN A 191 40.54 110.90 -27.22
CA GLN A 191 39.88 111.21 -28.49
C GLN A 191 38.96 112.44 -28.41
N ALA A 192 38.22 112.61 -27.31
CA ALA A 192 37.35 113.76 -27.10
C ALA A 192 38.14 115.06 -26.86
N GLN A 193 39.34 114.95 -26.29
CA GLN A 193 40.31 116.04 -26.15
C GLN A 193 40.83 116.49 -27.51
N ASP A 194 41.17 115.57 -28.40
CA ASP A 194 41.57 115.87 -29.79
C ASP A 194 40.46 116.63 -30.53
N GLN A 195 39.19 116.31 -30.24
CA GLN A 195 38.01 116.97 -30.81
C GLN A 195 37.59 118.25 -30.07
N GLN A 196 38.27 118.63 -28.98
CA GLN A 196 37.95 119.78 -28.11
C GLN A 196 36.52 119.79 -27.54
N ASN A 197 35.89 118.61 -27.36
CA ASN A 197 34.53 118.52 -26.84
C ASN A 197 34.49 118.43 -25.30
N ILE A 198 34.46 119.59 -24.65
CA ILE A 198 34.50 119.74 -23.18
C ILE A 198 33.33 119.02 -22.48
N THR A 199 32.15 118.98 -23.09
CA THR A 199 30.96 118.38 -22.46
C THR A 199 31.08 116.86 -22.33
N ILE A 200 31.59 116.19 -23.37
CA ILE A 200 31.85 114.75 -23.38
C ILE A 200 32.95 114.41 -22.38
N ILE A 201 34.03 115.20 -22.34
CA ILE A 201 35.13 115.02 -21.38
C ILE A 201 34.62 115.04 -19.93
N ASN A 202 33.79 116.02 -19.56
CA ASN A 202 33.24 116.11 -18.20
C ASN A 202 32.34 114.91 -17.86
N ARG A 203 31.55 114.42 -18.82
CA ARG A 203 30.73 113.22 -18.64
C ARG A 203 31.59 111.97 -18.43
N LEU A 204 32.58 111.74 -19.30
CA LEU A 204 33.48 110.60 -19.20
C LEU A 204 34.32 110.65 -17.91
N ASN A 205 34.76 111.84 -17.48
CA ASN A 205 35.44 112.02 -16.20
C ASN A 205 34.55 111.63 -15.00
N ASN A 206 33.26 111.97 -15.03
CA ASN A 206 32.32 111.54 -13.99
C ASN A 206 32.15 110.01 -13.98
N GLU A 207 32.10 109.37 -15.15
CA GLU A 207 32.03 107.92 -15.29
C GLU A 207 33.32 107.24 -14.80
N ILE A 208 34.51 107.77 -15.11
CA ILE A 208 35.78 107.28 -14.56
C ILE A 208 35.83 107.42 -13.04
N ASN A 209 35.44 108.57 -12.49
CA ASN A 209 35.39 108.77 -11.04
C ASN A 209 34.41 107.82 -10.35
N ARG A 210 33.37 107.35 -11.04
CA ARG A 210 32.49 106.28 -10.57
C ARG A 210 33.21 104.93 -10.61
N LEU A 211 33.84 104.57 -11.74
CA LEU A 211 34.59 103.32 -11.86
C LEU A 211 35.73 103.21 -10.86
N VAL A 212 36.46 104.30 -10.58
CA VAL A 212 37.53 104.31 -9.58
C VAL A 212 36.99 104.02 -8.17
N ARG A 213 35.83 104.57 -7.83
CA ARG A 213 35.16 104.25 -6.55
C ARG A 213 34.71 102.79 -6.51
N GLU A 214 34.15 102.27 -7.60
CA GLU A 214 33.73 100.86 -7.69
C GLU A 214 34.93 99.91 -7.57
N ILE A 215 36.05 100.20 -8.25
CA ILE A 215 37.30 99.44 -8.12
C ILE A 215 37.79 99.45 -6.67
N ALA A 216 37.75 100.59 -5.98
CA ALA A 216 38.18 100.68 -4.59
C ALA A 216 37.30 99.82 -3.65
N LEU A 217 35.99 99.80 -3.87
CA LEU A 217 35.07 98.94 -3.11
C LEU A 217 35.34 97.44 -3.37
N GLU A 218 35.53 97.06 -4.62
CA GLU A 218 35.87 95.66 -4.97
C GLU A 218 37.25 95.25 -4.41
N GLN A 219 38.21 96.17 -4.33
CA GLN A 219 39.49 95.93 -3.69
C GLN A 219 39.36 95.71 -2.18
N GLU A 220 38.46 96.43 -1.50
CA GLU A 220 38.17 96.21 -0.08
C GLU A 220 37.53 94.83 0.14
N ILE A 221 36.55 94.45 -0.69
CA ILE A 221 35.93 93.12 -0.69
C ILE A 221 36.99 92.04 -0.94
N LEU A 222 37.93 92.27 -1.86
CA LEU A 222 39.03 91.34 -2.14
C LEU A 222 39.92 91.13 -0.91
N ILE A 223 40.27 92.19 -0.18
CA ILE A 223 41.07 92.10 1.05
C ILE A 223 40.31 91.31 2.12
N GLU A 224 39.00 91.54 2.25
CA GLU A 224 38.14 90.79 3.17
C GLU A 224 38.13 89.30 2.83
N PHE A 225 37.91 88.94 1.55
CA PHE A 225 37.94 87.55 1.11
C PHE A 225 39.32 86.91 1.27
N GLN A 226 40.41 87.66 1.08
CA GLN A 226 41.77 87.14 1.33
C GLN A 226 41.99 86.85 2.81
N SER A 227 41.55 87.72 3.72
CA SER A 227 41.64 87.47 5.16
C SER A 227 40.80 86.25 5.57
N LYS A 228 39.59 86.11 5.02
CA LYS A 228 38.74 84.91 5.22
C LYS A 228 39.41 83.65 4.66
N LEU A 229 40.10 83.76 3.52
CA LEU A 229 40.83 82.64 2.91
C LEU A 229 41.95 82.17 3.82
N ASP A 230 42.79 83.08 4.32
CA ASP A 230 43.90 82.75 5.22
C ASP A 230 43.37 82.06 6.51
N ALA A 231 42.27 82.58 7.07
CA ALA A 231 41.62 81.98 8.22
C ALA A 231 41.09 80.56 7.94
N ALA A 232 40.41 80.36 6.81
CA ALA A 232 39.89 79.06 6.40
C ALA A 232 41.00 78.05 6.09
N GLU A 233 42.10 78.49 5.46
CA GLU A 233 43.28 77.65 5.19
C GLU A 233 44.00 77.25 6.48
N MET A 234 44.10 78.15 7.48
CA MET A 234 44.58 77.79 8.81
C MET A 234 43.69 76.74 9.49
N ASP A 235 42.37 76.89 9.41
CA ASP A 235 41.45 75.91 9.99
C ASP A 235 41.50 74.55 9.28
N ARG A 236 41.60 74.55 7.96
CA ARG A 236 41.82 73.36 7.14
C ARG A 236 43.11 72.64 7.55
N THR A 237 44.22 73.38 7.67
CA THR A 237 45.51 72.80 8.07
C THR A 237 45.48 72.26 9.50
N LYS A 238 44.80 72.92 10.44
CA LYS A 238 44.56 72.36 11.79
C LYS A 238 43.81 71.03 11.73
N ALA A 239 42.76 70.92 10.92
CA ALA A 239 42.01 69.67 10.74
C ALA A 239 42.88 68.55 10.14
N ILE A 240 43.72 68.89 9.16
CA ILE A 240 44.68 67.93 8.56
C ILE A 240 45.71 67.46 9.59
N ILE A 241 46.24 68.35 10.42
CA ILE A 241 47.19 68.00 11.49
C ILE A 241 46.51 67.09 12.53
N GLU A 242 45.28 67.44 12.96
CA GLU A 242 44.48 66.62 13.87
C GLU A 242 44.28 65.21 13.31
N ARG A 243 43.93 65.07 12.03
CA ARG A 243 43.82 63.75 11.37
C ARG A 243 45.16 63.02 11.31
N ALA A 244 46.24 63.73 10.99
CA ALA A 244 47.56 63.15 10.85
C ALA A 244 48.08 62.53 12.16
N HIS A 245 47.68 63.08 13.32
CA HIS A 245 47.99 62.49 14.63
C HIS A 245 47.46 61.06 14.79
N TYR A 246 46.35 60.71 14.14
CA TYR A 246 45.73 59.38 14.23
C TYR A 246 46.15 58.41 13.13
N ASN A 247 47.10 58.78 12.25
CA ASN A 247 47.55 57.89 11.16
C ASN A 247 48.21 56.60 11.68
N SER A 248 48.96 56.68 12.80
CA SER A 248 49.54 55.49 13.43
C SER A 248 48.45 54.55 13.96
N ASP A 249 47.43 55.12 14.62
CA ASP A 249 46.31 54.37 15.16
C ASP A 249 45.46 53.74 14.06
N GLU A 250 45.35 54.39 12.90
CA GLU A 250 44.63 53.86 11.74
C GLU A 250 45.25 52.58 11.19
N ASN A 251 46.58 52.47 11.13
CA ASN A 251 47.23 51.24 10.68
C ASN A 251 46.95 50.08 11.64
N VAL A 252 47.06 50.33 12.95
CA VAL A 252 46.73 49.34 13.98
C VAL A 252 45.25 48.96 13.93
N LEU A 253 44.37 49.94 13.67
CA LEU A 253 42.94 49.70 13.51
C LEU A 253 42.65 48.83 12.29
N LYS A 254 43.27 49.11 11.13
CA LYS A 254 43.13 48.31 9.90
C LYS A 254 43.56 46.87 10.10
N GLU A 255 44.65 46.62 10.82
CA GLU A 255 45.07 45.26 11.16
C GLU A 255 44.04 44.54 12.03
N LYS A 256 43.50 45.22 13.05
CA LYS A 256 42.45 44.68 13.90
C LYS A 256 41.15 44.41 13.12
N GLU A 257 40.76 45.31 12.21
CA GLU A 257 39.63 45.14 11.31
C GLU A 257 39.84 43.92 10.40
N SER A 258 41.02 43.77 9.78
CA SER A 258 41.33 42.62 8.91
C SER A 258 41.23 41.31 9.68
N ARG A 259 41.79 41.24 10.89
CA ARG A 259 41.67 40.06 11.77
C ARG A 259 40.21 39.75 12.11
N LEU A 260 39.41 40.77 12.39
CA LEU A 260 37.99 40.59 12.69
C LEU A 260 37.22 40.04 11.48
N VAL A 261 37.50 40.58 10.29
CA VAL A 261 36.91 40.10 9.02
C VAL A 261 37.33 38.65 8.74
N GLU A 262 38.60 38.31 8.90
CA GLU A 262 39.11 36.95 8.74
C GLU A 262 38.46 35.98 9.74
N GLN A 263 38.31 36.37 11.01
CA GLN A 263 37.61 35.57 12.01
C GLN A 263 36.14 35.35 11.65
N LYS A 264 35.43 36.40 11.23
CA LYS A 264 34.04 36.26 10.78
C LYS A 264 33.93 35.36 9.56
N ARG A 265 34.85 35.49 8.59
CA ARG A 265 34.90 34.67 7.38
C ARG A 265 35.15 33.20 7.68
N THR A 266 36.14 32.90 8.52
CA THR A 266 36.46 31.51 8.92
C THR A 266 35.31 30.88 9.70
N LEU A 267 34.66 31.64 10.58
CA LEU A 267 33.48 31.17 11.31
C LEU A 267 32.28 30.93 10.39
N ALA A 268 32.05 31.81 9.41
CA ALA A 268 31.02 31.61 8.40
C ALA A 268 31.28 30.36 7.54
N GLN A 269 32.52 30.16 7.08
CA GLN A 269 32.92 28.95 6.34
C GLN A 269 32.73 27.68 7.18
N LEU A 270 33.01 27.75 8.48
CA LEU A 270 32.83 26.61 9.38
C LEU A 270 31.36 26.25 9.56
N ARG A 271 30.47 27.26 9.70
CA ARG A 271 29.02 27.05 9.72
C ARG A 271 28.52 26.44 8.42
N GLN A 272 28.96 26.99 7.29
CA GLN A 272 28.61 26.46 5.97
C GLN A 272 29.00 24.99 5.83
N ARG A 273 30.22 24.60 6.22
CA ARG A 273 30.66 23.19 6.20
C ARG A 273 29.79 22.28 7.08
N GLN A 274 29.34 22.77 8.23
CA GLN A 274 28.44 21.99 9.10
C GLN A 274 27.06 21.81 8.47
N GLU A 275 26.54 22.85 7.85
CA GLU A 275 25.26 22.79 7.12
C GLU A 275 25.37 21.84 5.93
N ASP A 276 26.42 21.95 5.12
CA ASP A 276 26.69 21.06 4.00
C ASP A 276 26.80 19.59 4.44
N TRP A 277 27.49 19.34 5.56
CA TRP A 277 27.60 18.00 6.14
C TRP A 277 26.24 17.44 6.58
N LYS A 278 25.43 18.24 7.29
CA LYS A 278 24.08 17.84 7.71
C LYS A 278 23.18 17.56 6.50
N VAL A 279 23.25 18.42 5.48
CA VAL A 279 22.49 18.25 4.23
C VAL A 279 22.94 16.97 3.51
N ALA A 280 24.23 16.68 3.45
CA ALA A 280 24.75 15.45 2.86
C ALA A 280 24.28 14.21 3.61
N GLN A 281 24.29 14.24 4.95
CA GLN A 281 23.79 13.15 5.80
C GLN A 281 22.29 12.91 5.56
N MET A 282 21.49 13.97 5.53
CA MET A 282 20.05 13.89 5.25
C MET A 282 19.76 13.33 3.85
N LYS A 283 20.50 13.77 2.83
CA LYS A 283 20.40 13.22 1.47
C LYS A 283 20.73 11.72 1.44
N ARG A 284 21.77 11.29 2.15
CA ARG A 284 22.15 9.87 2.24
C ARG A 284 21.08 9.04 2.93
N ALA A 285 20.53 9.51 4.04
CA ALA A 285 19.45 8.86 4.76
C ALA A 285 18.19 8.75 3.88
N HIS A 286 17.83 9.83 3.18
CA HIS A 286 16.70 9.83 2.26
C HIS A 286 16.88 8.84 1.11
N LEU A 287 18.05 8.81 0.46
CA LEU A 287 18.34 7.85 -0.61
C LEU A 287 18.32 6.40 -0.10
N SER A 288 18.84 6.14 1.10
CA SER A 288 18.77 4.83 1.73
C SER A 288 17.33 4.40 1.99
N ALA A 289 16.48 5.28 2.53
CA ALA A 289 15.07 5.01 2.76
C ALA A 289 14.29 4.78 1.46
N LEU A 290 14.58 5.53 0.41
CA LEU A 290 13.99 5.31 -0.92
C LEU A 290 14.41 3.96 -1.48
N HIS A 291 15.68 3.58 -1.30
CA HIS A 291 16.15 2.27 -1.76
C HIS A 291 15.46 1.12 -1.01
N THR A 292 15.33 1.18 0.31
CA THR A 292 14.64 0.16 1.10
C THR A 292 13.16 0.07 0.74
N GLN A 293 12.50 1.21 0.54
CA GLN A 293 11.11 1.26 0.06
C GLN A 293 10.97 0.57 -1.31
N LYS A 294 11.86 0.88 -2.26
CA LYS A 294 11.85 0.25 -3.59
C LYS A 294 12.06 -1.26 -3.49
N GLN A 295 13.01 -1.72 -2.68
CA GLN A 295 13.24 -3.15 -2.46
C GLN A 295 12.01 -3.85 -1.86
N ALA A 296 11.33 -3.22 -0.89
CA ALA A 296 10.11 -3.76 -0.28
C ALA A 296 8.98 -3.91 -1.32
N LEU A 297 8.80 -2.90 -2.19
CA LEU A 297 7.82 -2.95 -3.29
C LEU A 297 8.15 -4.06 -4.30
N GLU A 298 9.42 -4.22 -4.67
CA GLU A 298 9.87 -5.31 -5.56
C GLU A 298 9.61 -6.69 -4.94
N GLN A 299 9.87 -6.87 -3.64
CA GLN A 299 9.57 -8.11 -2.93
C GLN A 299 8.06 -8.40 -2.87
N GLN A 300 7.24 -7.39 -2.61
CA GLN A 300 5.78 -7.54 -2.62
C GLN A 300 5.28 -7.93 -4.01
N ALA A 301 5.79 -7.28 -5.06
CA ALA A 301 5.45 -7.61 -6.45
C ALA A 301 5.89 -9.03 -6.83
N ALA A 302 7.08 -9.47 -6.39
CA ALA A 302 7.56 -10.83 -6.61
C ALA A 302 6.67 -11.87 -5.88
N ALA A 303 6.26 -11.60 -4.64
CA ALA A 303 5.35 -12.46 -3.88
C ALA A 303 3.98 -12.58 -4.56
N GLN A 304 3.43 -11.45 -5.04
CA GLN A 304 2.17 -11.45 -5.79
C GLN A 304 2.27 -12.27 -7.09
N ARG A 305 3.37 -12.12 -7.84
CA ARG A 305 3.62 -12.92 -9.06
C ARG A 305 3.69 -14.41 -8.74
N SER A 306 4.42 -14.79 -7.69
CA SER A 306 4.52 -16.18 -7.25
C SER A 306 3.15 -16.76 -6.86
N ALA A 307 2.34 -16.01 -6.10
CA ALA A 307 1.00 -16.43 -5.71
C ALA A 307 0.06 -16.62 -6.92
N ILE A 308 0.12 -15.72 -7.92
CA ILE A 308 -0.65 -15.85 -9.16
C ILE A 308 -0.21 -17.12 -9.93
N ASP A 309 1.09 -17.37 -10.02
CA ASP A 309 1.60 -18.55 -10.73
C ASP A 309 1.24 -19.85 -10.01
N GLU A 310 1.27 -19.88 -8.68
CA GLU A 310 0.80 -21.01 -7.89
C GLU A 310 -0.71 -21.25 -8.08
N ALA A 311 -1.53 -20.20 -8.03
CA ALA A 311 -2.96 -20.28 -8.32
C ALA A 311 -3.25 -20.79 -9.75
N ARG A 312 -2.43 -20.39 -10.73
CA ARG A 312 -2.52 -20.91 -12.11
C ARG A 312 -2.15 -22.39 -12.16
N ARG A 313 -1.11 -22.83 -11.45
CA ARG A 313 -0.70 -24.25 -11.38
C ARG A 313 -1.78 -25.09 -10.70
N SER A 314 -2.33 -24.63 -9.57
CA SER A 314 -3.40 -25.34 -8.85
C SER A 314 -4.67 -25.44 -9.70
N LYS A 315 -5.07 -24.36 -10.41
CA LYS A 315 -6.18 -24.40 -11.38
C LYS A 315 -5.95 -25.43 -12.49
N LYS A 316 -4.75 -25.47 -13.08
CA LYS A 316 -4.39 -26.47 -14.10
C LYS A 316 -4.49 -27.89 -13.56
N LEU A 317 -4.03 -28.12 -12.33
CA LEU A 317 -4.10 -29.42 -11.66
C LEU A 317 -5.56 -29.82 -11.37
N ALA A 318 -6.37 -28.92 -10.82
CA ALA A 318 -7.79 -29.14 -10.59
C ALA A 318 -8.54 -29.45 -11.89
N HIS A 319 -8.21 -28.75 -12.98
CA HIS A 319 -8.79 -29.04 -14.29
C HIS A 319 -8.42 -30.43 -14.81
N LYS A 320 -7.17 -30.89 -14.62
CA LYS A 320 -6.77 -32.27 -14.95
C LYS A 320 -7.56 -33.30 -14.14
N TYR A 321 -7.70 -33.10 -12.83
CA TYR A 321 -8.52 -34.00 -12.01
C TYR A 321 -9.99 -33.99 -12.43
N LEU A 322 -10.54 -32.82 -12.78
CA LEU A 322 -11.90 -32.71 -13.29
C LEU A 322 -12.07 -33.49 -14.61
N GLN A 323 -11.14 -33.36 -15.55
CA GLN A 323 -11.15 -34.16 -16.79
C GLN A 323 -11.10 -35.66 -16.49
N GLN A 324 -10.20 -36.11 -15.60
CA GLN A 324 -10.11 -37.50 -15.19
C GLN A 324 -11.40 -38.01 -14.55
N THR A 325 -12.05 -37.21 -13.70
CA THR A 325 -13.35 -37.59 -13.11
C THR A 325 -14.47 -37.67 -14.14
N PHE A 326 -14.54 -36.73 -15.09
CA PHE A 326 -15.49 -36.81 -16.21
C PHE A 326 -15.25 -38.04 -17.10
N GLU A 327 -13.99 -38.36 -17.39
CA GLU A 327 -13.64 -39.57 -18.14
C GLU A 327 -14.05 -40.84 -17.39
N LYS A 328 -13.75 -40.93 -16.08
CA LYS A 328 -14.19 -42.05 -15.23
C LYS A 328 -15.71 -42.21 -15.26
N VAL A 329 -16.46 -41.13 -15.03
CA VAL A 329 -17.93 -41.15 -15.07
C VAL A 329 -18.45 -41.58 -16.45
N ARG A 330 -17.82 -41.12 -17.54
CA ARG A 330 -18.19 -41.51 -18.90
C ARG A 330 -17.91 -42.99 -19.16
N THR A 331 -16.81 -43.53 -18.66
CA THR A 331 -16.50 -44.96 -18.77
C THR A 331 -17.45 -45.81 -17.93
N GLU A 332 -17.79 -45.36 -16.72
CA GLU A 332 -18.74 -46.04 -15.85
C GLU A 332 -20.12 -46.09 -16.49
N LYS A 333 -20.63 -44.95 -16.99
CA LYS A 333 -21.89 -44.91 -17.76
C LYS A 333 -21.89 -45.85 -18.96
N ARG A 334 -20.78 -45.90 -19.72
CA ARG A 334 -20.66 -46.84 -20.86
C ARG A 334 -20.73 -48.30 -20.40
N ASN A 335 -20.04 -48.63 -19.32
CA ASN A 335 -20.05 -49.98 -18.75
C ASN A 335 -21.45 -50.35 -18.21
N GLU A 336 -22.14 -49.41 -17.56
CA GLU A 336 -23.53 -49.59 -17.11
C GLU A 336 -24.49 -49.81 -18.28
N GLU A 337 -24.36 -49.03 -19.36
CA GLU A 337 -25.13 -49.22 -20.59
C GLU A 337 -24.87 -50.60 -21.22
N GLU A 338 -23.62 -51.04 -21.30
CA GLU A 338 -23.25 -52.37 -21.80
C GLU A 338 -23.78 -53.50 -20.90
N ALA A 339 -23.68 -53.34 -19.57
CA ALA A 339 -24.22 -54.29 -18.61
C ALA A 339 -25.75 -54.38 -18.73
N SER A 340 -26.43 -53.24 -18.86
CA SER A 340 -27.88 -53.16 -19.09
C SER A 340 -28.27 -53.87 -20.40
N ARG A 341 -27.54 -53.60 -21.50
CA ARG A 341 -27.74 -54.30 -22.79
C ARG A 341 -27.56 -55.81 -22.62
N ALA A 342 -26.48 -56.26 -22.00
CA ALA A 342 -26.22 -57.67 -21.77
C ALA A 342 -27.31 -58.33 -20.90
N GLU A 343 -27.81 -57.64 -19.88
CA GLU A 343 -28.94 -58.11 -19.08
C GLU A 343 -30.21 -58.24 -19.91
N THR A 344 -30.53 -57.24 -20.74
CA THR A 344 -31.69 -57.31 -21.65
C THR A 344 -31.55 -58.45 -22.66
N GLU A 345 -30.37 -58.69 -23.22
CA GLU A 345 -30.11 -59.83 -24.11
C GLU A 345 -30.28 -61.17 -23.38
N ARG A 346 -29.81 -61.29 -22.14
CA ARG A 346 -30.02 -62.49 -21.31
C ARG A 346 -31.50 -62.74 -21.04
N LYS A 347 -32.27 -61.69 -20.73
CA LYS A 347 -33.74 -61.77 -20.58
C LYS A 347 -34.40 -62.21 -21.88
N ILE A 348 -34.02 -61.65 -23.02
CA ILE A 348 -34.54 -62.07 -24.33
C ILE A 348 -34.22 -63.54 -24.60
N LYS A 349 -32.97 -63.97 -24.38
CA LYS A 349 -32.56 -65.38 -24.57
C LYS A 349 -33.31 -66.32 -23.63
N SER A 350 -33.54 -65.95 -22.37
CA SER A 350 -34.31 -66.77 -21.43
C SER A 350 -35.78 -66.89 -21.84
N LEU A 351 -36.40 -65.79 -22.30
CA LEU A 351 -37.75 -65.80 -22.82
C LEU A 351 -37.88 -66.65 -24.09
N LEU A 352 -36.91 -66.59 -25.00
CA LEU A 352 -36.87 -67.45 -26.18
C LEU A 352 -36.72 -68.94 -25.78
N ASN A 353 -35.85 -69.24 -24.82
CA ASN A 353 -35.69 -70.61 -24.31
C ASN A 353 -36.97 -71.11 -23.63
N LEU A 354 -37.63 -70.28 -22.83
CA LEU A 354 -38.91 -70.60 -22.20
C LEU A 354 -40.00 -70.84 -23.26
N ARG A 355 -40.09 -69.97 -24.28
CA ARG A 355 -40.99 -70.16 -25.41
C ARG A 355 -40.74 -71.51 -26.09
N ASN A 356 -39.49 -71.82 -26.42
CA ASN A 356 -39.13 -73.10 -27.03
C ASN A 356 -39.47 -74.30 -26.13
N ALA A 357 -39.29 -74.18 -24.82
CA ALA A 357 -39.66 -75.22 -23.86
C ALA A 357 -41.17 -75.42 -23.76
N ILE A 358 -41.95 -74.32 -23.78
CA ILE A 358 -43.42 -74.37 -23.83
C ILE A 358 -43.88 -75.03 -25.13
N GLU A 359 -43.29 -74.69 -26.28
CA GLU A 359 -43.59 -75.32 -27.57
C GLU A 359 -43.29 -76.83 -27.54
N ARG A 360 -42.11 -77.25 -27.06
CA ARG A 360 -41.77 -78.69 -26.90
C ARG A 360 -42.71 -79.43 -25.95
N ASN A 361 -43.07 -78.82 -24.82
CA ASN A 361 -44.01 -79.42 -23.86
C ASN A 361 -45.41 -79.55 -24.45
N LYS A 362 -45.86 -78.57 -25.25
CA LYS A 362 -47.13 -78.64 -25.98
C LYS A 362 -47.12 -79.84 -26.93
N ASP A 363 -46.06 -80.00 -27.73
CA ASP A 363 -45.94 -81.13 -28.66
C ASP A 363 -45.93 -82.47 -27.90
N THR A 364 -45.20 -82.55 -26.79
CA THR A 364 -45.15 -83.74 -25.93
C THR A 364 -46.53 -84.08 -25.34
N LEU A 365 -47.27 -83.08 -24.86
CA LEU A 365 -48.63 -83.26 -24.35
C LEU A 365 -49.60 -83.72 -25.45
N THR A 366 -49.47 -83.21 -26.69
CA THR A 366 -50.30 -83.68 -27.80
C THR A 366 -50.03 -85.16 -28.12
N ILE A 367 -48.76 -85.59 -28.07
CA ILE A 367 -48.39 -87.00 -28.26
C ILE A 367 -48.94 -87.86 -27.11
N GLN A 368 -48.74 -87.44 -25.86
CA GLN A 368 -49.22 -88.19 -24.69
C GLN A 368 -50.74 -88.30 -24.66
N THR A 369 -51.47 -87.24 -25.02
CA THR A 369 -52.94 -87.28 -25.10
C THR A 369 -53.44 -88.18 -26.22
N ALA A 370 -52.74 -88.21 -27.37
CA ALA A 370 -53.04 -89.15 -28.45
C ALA A 370 -52.80 -90.61 -28.02
N GLN A 371 -51.67 -90.90 -27.34
CA GLN A 371 -51.38 -92.23 -26.80
C GLN A 371 -52.40 -92.70 -25.76
N LYS A 372 -52.78 -91.83 -24.82
CA LYS A 372 -53.83 -92.15 -23.83
C LYS A 372 -55.17 -92.49 -24.51
N ARG A 373 -55.57 -91.72 -25.53
CA ARG A 373 -56.79 -92.00 -26.30
C ARG A 373 -56.74 -93.33 -27.05
N ALA A 374 -55.56 -93.74 -27.55
CA ALA A 374 -55.39 -95.05 -28.17
C ALA A 374 -55.54 -96.18 -27.13
N GLN A 375 -54.85 -96.06 -25.98
CA GLN A 375 -54.95 -97.04 -24.89
C GLN A 375 -56.39 -97.19 -24.36
N GLU A 376 -57.13 -96.08 -24.21
CA GLU A 376 -58.53 -96.12 -23.79
C GLU A 376 -59.44 -96.84 -24.80
N ARG A 377 -59.15 -96.75 -26.10
CA ARG A 377 -59.88 -97.49 -27.14
C ARG A 377 -59.60 -98.99 -27.03
N ASP A 378 -58.32 -99.37 -26.90
CA ASP A 378 -57.92 -100.77 -26.76
C ASP A 378 -58.56 -101.43 -25.53
N LEU A 379 -58.59 -100.71 -24.39
CA LEU A 379 -59.25 -101.18 -23.16
C LEU A 379 -60.77 -101.37 -23.33
N ARG A 380 -61.45 -100.44 -24.02
CA ARG A 380 -62.89 -100.57 -24.30
C ARG A 380 -63.20 -101.76 -25.20
N ASP A 381 -62.37 -102.00 -26.21
CA ASP A 381 -62.55 -103.12 -27.12
C ASP A 381 -62.28 -104.46 -26.43
N ALA A 382 -61.28 -104.52 -25.53
CA ALA A 382 -61.05 -105.68 -24.67
C ALA A 382 -62.25 -105.97 -23.75
N GLN A 383 -62.82 -104.94 -23.11
CA GLN A 383 -64.02 -105.09 -22.27
C GLN A 383 -65.24 -105.61 -23.07
N LYS A 384 -65.43 -105.14 -24.30
CA LYS A 384 -66.52 -105.62 -25.17
C LYS A 384 -66.33 -107.08 -25.58
N ARG A 385 -65.11 -107.51 -25.90
CA ARG A 385 -64.82 -108.93 -26.22
C ARG A 385 -65.09 -109.84 -25.03
N GLU A 386 -64.71 -109.42 -23.83
CA GLU A 386 -64.97 -110.17 -22.61
C GLU A 386 -66.47 -110.27 -22.31
N GLN A 387 -67.22 -109.18 -22.50
CA GLN A 387 -68.68 -109.18 -22.37
C GLN A 387 -69.35 -110.15 -23.34
N GLN A 388 -68.93 -110.16 -24.61
CA GLN A 388 -69.45 -111.10 -25.62
C GLN A 388 -69.14 -112.56 -25.30
N SER A 389 -67.97 -112.86 -24.72
CA SER A 389 -67.63 -114.23 -24.30
C SER A 389 -68.53 -114.73 -23.18
N ILE A 390 -68.87 -113.88 -22.21
CA ILE A 390 -69.70 -114.26 -21.06
C ILE A 390 -71.17 -114.42 -21.46
N ASP A 391 -71.67 -113.56 -22.35
CA ASP A 391 -73.04 -113.69 -22.86
C ASP A 391 -73.24 -115.02 -23.63
N ASN A 392 -72.20 -115.53 -24.31
CA ASN A 392 -72.22 -116.84 -24.98
C ASN A 392 -72.26 -118.04 -23.99
N GLU A 393 -71.83 -117.85 -22.75
CA GLU A 393 -71.88 -118.88 -21.69
C GLU A 393 -73.24 -118.94 -20.97
N GLY A 394 -74.24 -118.19 -21.44
CA GLY A 394 -75.61 -118.21 -20.92
C GLY A 394 -75.80 -117.51 -19.57
N GLN A 395 -74.78 -116.79 -19.09
CA GLN A 395 -74.84 -115.93 -17.90
C GLN A 395 -75.01 -114.46 -18.32
N ASN A 396 -75.62 -113.64 -17.46
CA ASN A 396 -75.74 -112.19 -17.71
C ASN A 396 -74.36 -111.50 -17.59
N GLY A 397 -73.73 -111.17 -18.73
CA GLY A 397 -72.36 -110.67 -18.80
C GLY A 397 -72.11 -109.36 -18.04
N LEU A 398 -73.10 -108.48 -17.96
CA LEU A 398 -72.99 -107.23 -17.18
C LEU A 398 -72.88 -107.50 -15.68
N PHE A 399 -73.68 -108.44 -15.17
CA PHE A 399 -73.70 -108.75 -13.73
C PHE A 399 -72.40 -109.44 -13.29
N TYR A 400 -71.87 -110.34 -14.14
CA TYR A 400 -70.59 -110.98 -13.90
C TYR A 400 -69.44 -109.97 -13.89
N MET A 401 -69.37 -109.06 -14.89
CA MET A 401 -68.31 -108.04 -14.95
C MET A 401 -68.34 -107.08 -13.78
N LEU A 402 -69.53 -106.66 -13.33
CA LEU A 402 -69.67 -105.80 -12.16
C LEU A 402 -69.20 -106.52 -10.89
N ARG A 403 -69.53 -107.82 -10.75
CA ARG A 403 -69.06 -108.66 -9.65
C ARG A 403 -67.54 -108.85 -9.69
N LYS A 404 -66.96 -109.10 -10.86
CA LYS A 404 -65.51 -109.22 -11.08
C LYS A 404 -64.78 -107.92 -10.72
N GLN A 405 -65.24 -106.77 -11.22
CA GLN A 405 -64.67 -105.47 -10.87
C GLN A 405 -64.78 -105.16 -9.37
N LYS A 406 -65.90 -105.53 -8.73
CA LYS A 406 -66.06 -105.39 -7.28
C LYS A 406 -65.07 -106.28 -6.52
N ASN A 407 -64.88 -107.51 -6.97
CA ASN A 407 -63.89 -108.43 -6.38
C ASN A 407 -62.45 -107.94 -6.60
N GLU A 408 -62.10 -107.45 -7.80
CA GLU A 408 -60.78 -106.88 -8.10
C GLU A 408 -60.49 -105.63 -7.26
N LYS A 409 -61.47 -104.73 -7.10
CA LYS A 409 -61.35 -103.57 -6.21
C LYS A 409 -61.18 -103.99 -4.75
N LEU A 410 -61.92 -105.00 -4.29
CA LEU A 410 -61.76 -105.55 -2.94
C LEU A 410 -60.37 -106.18 -2.77
N GLU A 411 -59.87 -106.90 -3.76
CA GLU A 411 -58.54 -107.52 -3.74
C GLU A 411 -57.43 -106.46 -3.73
N GLN A 412 -57.55 -105.39 -4.54
CA GLN A 412 -56.61 -104.26 -4.52
C GLN A 412 -56.61 -103.54 -3.17
N MET A 413 -57.78 -103.36 -2.55
CA MET A 413 -57.90 -102.78 -1.21
C MET A 413 -57.30 -103.71 -0.14
N GLN A 414 -57.53 -105.02 -0.22
CA GLN A 414 -56.93 -106.00 0.69
C GLN A 414 -55.41 -106.05 0.54
N LYS A 415 -54.88 -106.02 -0.69
CA LYS A 415 -53.43 -105.97 -0.96
C LYS A 415 -52.79 -104.70 -0.40
N ARG A 416 -53.37 -103.52 -0.67
CA ARG A 416 -52.88 -102.26 -0.09
C ARG A 416 -52.92 -102.26 1.43
N PHE A 417 -53.96 -102.81 2.02
CA PHE A 417 -54.08 -102.91 3.48
C PHE A 417 -53.05 -103.88 4.07
N ALA A 418 -52.80 -105.02 3.42
CA ALA A 418 -51.76 -105.96 3.81
C ALA A 418 -50.35 -105.34 3.70
N GLU A 419 -50.04 -104.69 2.58
CA GLU A 419 -48.77 -103.96 2.38
C GLU A 419 -48.59 -102.88 3.46
N GLN A 420 -49.66 -102.16 3.80
CA GLN A 420 -49.61 -101.15 4.86
C GLN A 420 -49.45 -101.76 6.27
N GLN A 421 -50.06 -102.91 6.55
CA GLN A 421 -49.83 -103.63 7.81
C GLN A 421 -48.40 -104.15 7.92
N ASP A 422 -47.83 -104.69 6.84
CA ASP A 422 -46.46 -105.18 6.82
C ASP A 422 -45.44 -104.04 6.95
N LEU A 423 -45.68 -102.90 6.29
CA LEU A 423 -44.88 -101.69 6.50
C LEU A 423 -44.94 -101.22 7.96
N ASN A 424 -46.12 -101.21 8.58
CA ASN A 424 -46.26 -100.83 9.98
C ASN A 424 -45.58 -101.82 10.93
N ARG A 425 -45.64 -103.13 10.65
CA ARG A 425 -44.89 -104.15 11.42
C ARG A 425 -43.39 -103.93 11.32
N LEU A 426 -42.86 -103.67 10.11
CA LEU A 426 -41.45 -103.36 9.90
C LEU A 426 -41.02 -102.10 10.66
N VAL A 427 -41.84 -101.05 10.65
CA VAL A 427 -41.58 -99.81 11.41
C VAL A 427 -41.53 -100.06 12.91
N ILE A 428 -42.44 -100.89 13.45
CA ILE A 428 -42.43 -101.25 14.88
C ILE A 428 -41.17 -102.06 15.24
N VAL A 429 -40.80 -103.06 14.43
CA VAL A 429 -39.59 -103.86 14.65
C VAL A 429 -38.32 -102.99 14.58
N ASP A 430 -38.23 -102.10 13.60
CA ASP A 430 -37.10 -101.15 13.48
C ASP A 430 -37.02 -100.20 14.68
N LYS A 431 -38.17 -99.76 15.20
CA LYS A 431 -38.22 -98.91 16.41
C LYS A 431 -37.77 -99.67 17.66
N ILE A 432 -38.18 -100.93 17.84
CA ILE A 432 -37.73 -101.78 18.95
C ILE A 432 -36.23 -102.04 18.86
N LEU A 433 -35.71 -102.38 17.68
CA LEU A 433 -34.27 -102.60 17.47
C LEU A 433 -33.44 -101.33 17.74
N LYS A 434 -33.95 -100.15 17.37
CA LYS A 434 -33.32 -98.86 17.70
C LYS A 434 -33.31 -98.60 19.21
N GLU A 435 -34.44 -98.81 19.90
CA GLU A 435 -34.52 -98.65 21.35
C GLU A 435 -33.62 -99.65 22.10
N GLU A 436 -33.52 -100.90 21.64
CA GLU A 436 -32.66 -101.92 22.22
C GLU A 436 -31.17 -101.58 22.03
N ASN A 437 -30.76 -101.17 20.83
CA ASN A 437 -29.41 -100.67 20.55
C ASN A 437 -29.06 -99.44 21.39
N GLU A 438 -30.01 -98.51 21.59
CA GLU A 438 -29.80 -97.37 22.48
C GLU A 438 -29.64 -97.78 23.94
N LYS A 439 -30.44 -98.73 24.43
CA LYS A 439 -30.29 -99.29 25.79
C LYS A 439 -28.95 -99.99 25.95
N GLU A 440 -28.50 -100.76 24.97
CA GLU A 440 -27.21 -101.43 25.02
C GLU A 440 -26.04 -100.43 24.94
N ARG A 441 -26.13 -99.39 24.09
CA ARG A 441 -25.15 -98.29 24.04
C ARG A 441 -25.07 -97.54 25.37
N LYS A 442 -26.22 -97.24 26.00
CA LYS A 442 -26.29 -96.61 27.33
C LYS A 442 -25.70 -97.51 28.43
N ARG A 443 -25.93 -98.84 28.36
CA ARG A 443 -25.30 -99.82 29.26
C ARG A 443 -23.78 -99.88 29.10
N ARG A 444 -23.24 -99.77 27.89
CA ARG A 444 -21.78 -99.75 27.63
C ARG A 444 -21.09 -98.47 28.10
N LEU A 445 -21.75 -97.30 27.94
CA LEU A 445 -21.16 -96.00 28.28
C LEU A 445 -21.25 -95.65 29.76
N TYR A 446 -22.26 -96.14 30.48
CA TYR A 446 -22.44 -95.87 31.90
C TYR A 446 -22.68 -97.16 32.69
N PRO A 447 -21.63 -97.96 32.96
CA PRO A 447 -21.75 -99.19 33.75
C PRO A 447 -22.25 -98.93 35.17
N GLU A 448 -22.05 -97.72 35.70
CA GLU A 448 -22.40 -97.35 37.08
C GLU A 448 -23.86 -96.92 37.27
N LEU A 449 -24.57 -96.51 36.20
CA LEU A 449 -26.00 -96.16 36.27
C LEU A 449 -26.95 -97.35 36.07
N TYR A 450 -26.43 -98.53 35.75
CA TYR A 450 -27.24 -99.73 35.47
C TYR A 450 -26.80 -100.94 36.31
N LYS A 451 -26.50 -100.73 37.60
CA LYS A 451 -26.43 -101.79 38.60
C LYS A 451 -27.83 -102.12 39.12
N THR A 452 -28.04 -103.42 39.32
CA THR A 452 -29.31 -104.16 39.38
C THR A 452 -30.28 -103.76 40.48
N THR A 453 -31.57 -103.93 40.22
CA THR A 453 -32.53 -104.28 41.28
C THR A 453 -33.55 -105.30 40.75
N THR A 454 -33.44 -106.52 41.26
CA THR A 454 -34.52 -107.50 41.34
C THR A 454 -35.54 -107.01 42.37
N ILE A 455 -36.77 -106.66 41.94
CA ILE A 455 -37.96 -106.59 42.80
C ILE A 455 -39.16 -107.06 41.95
N THR A 456 -39.60 -108.32 42.04
CA THR A 456 -40.78 -108.79 42.81
C THR A 456 -42.05 -107.94 42.67
N THR A 457 -43.00 -108.45 41.88
CA THR A 457 -44.46 -108.52 42.12
C THR A 457 -45.14 -107.42 42.95
N ASN A 458 -46.16 -106.73 42.38
CA ASN A 458 -47.58 -107.00 42.66
C ASN A 458 -48.56 -105.95 42.07
N LYS A 459 -49.62 -106.49 41.45
CA LYS A 459 -51.06 -106.14 41.56
C LYS A 459 -51.62 -104.74 41.24
N SER A 460 -52.82 -104.84 40.63
CA SER A 460 -53.87 -103.84 40.35
C SER A 460 -53.59 -102.98 39.11
N LEU A 461 -54.45 -102.91 38.10
CA LEU A 461 -55.91 -102.91 38.11
C LEU A 461 -56.50 -103.84 37.05
N ASN A 462 -57.26 -104.79 37.55
CA ASN A 462 -58.26 -105.57 36.83
C ASN A 462 -59.51 -104.67 36.73
N ILE A 463 -59.88 -104.22 35.53
CA ILE A 463 -61.18 -103.58 35.29
C ILE A 463 -62.07 -104.63 34.58
N PRO A 464 -63.22 -104.99 35.16
CA PRO A 464 -64.06 -106.11 34.74
C PRO A 464 -64.83 -105.83 33.43
N PRO A 465 -65.18 -106.87 32.65
CA PRO A 465 -65.90 -106.76 31.39
C PRO A 465 -67.42 -106.69 31.63
N SER A 466 -67.92 -105.59 32.21
CA SER A 466 -69.36 -105.46 32.51
C SER A 466 -70.04 -104.15 32.11
N THR A 467 -69.35 -103.20 31.47
CA THR A 467 -69.96 -101.96 30.96
C THR A 467 -70.31 -101.98 29.45
N ILE A 468 -69.89 -103.03 28.72
CA ILE A 468 -70.23 -103.20 27.30
C ILE A 468 -71.67 -103.74 27.11
N LYS A 469 -72.21 -104.49 28.08
CA LYS A 469 -73.60 -104.99 27.99
C LYS A 469 -74.67 -103.95 28.34
N GLN A 470 -74.33 -102.88 29.08
CA GLN A 470 -75.25 -101.76 29.32
C GLN A 470 -75.26 -100.73 28.19
N GLN A 471 -74.12 -100.50 27.50
CA GLN A 471 -74.10 -99.70 26.27
C GLN A 471 -74.70 -100.44 25.05
N GLN A 472 -74.58 -101.77 24.97
CA GLN A 472 -75.26 -102.54 23.92
C GLN A 472 -76.78 -102.65 24.13
N GLN A 473 -77.29 -102.64 25.37
CA GLN A 473 -78.74 -102.57 25.63
C GLN A 473 -79.32 -101.17 25.36
N GLN A 474 -78.59 -100.09 25.65
CA GLN A 474 -79.01 -98.73 25.28
C GLN A 474 -78.98 -98.52 23.76
N GLN A 475 -77.96 -99.04 23.06
CA GLN A 475 -77.92 -98.98 21.58
C GLN A 475 -78.96 -99.88 20.91
N GLN A 476 -79.35 -101.02 21.50
CA GLN A 476 -80.47 -101.82 20.98
C GLN A 476 -81.83 -101.18 21.26
N GLN A 477 -81.99 -100.39 22.33
CA GLN A 477 -83.21 -99.61 22.59
C GLN A 477 -83.30 -98.35 21.72
N GLU A 478 -82.19 -97.69 21.39
CA GLU A 478 -82.16 -96.61 20.39
C GLU A 478 -82.41 -97.12 18.96
N ILE A 479 -81.98 -98.34 18.62
CA ILE A 479 -82.28 -98.94 17.30
C ILE A 479 -83.75 -99.42 17.22
N LEU A 480 -84.41 -99.76 18.33
CA LEU A 480 -85.84 -100.11 18.36
C LEU A 480 -86.79 -98.90 18.43
N GLN A 481 -86.29 -97.67 18.64
CA GLN A 481 -87.08 -96.43 18.58
C GLN A 481 -86.93 -95.66 17.25
N ILE A 482 -86.09 -96.15 16.33
CA ILE A 482 -85.89 -95.57 14.99
C ILE A 482 -86.60 -96.39 13.89
N ASP A 483 -87.20 -97.55 14.23
CA ASP A 483 -88.00 -98.39 13.31
C ASP A 483 -89.46 -98.64 13.80
N GLN A 484 -90.03 -97.70 14.56
CA GLN A 484 -91.48 -97.38 14.50
C GLN A 484 -91.66 -96.09 13.73
#